data_AF-A0A2M8GJB3-F1
#
_entry.id   AF-A0A2M8GJB3-F1
#
_cell.length_a   1.000
_cell.length_b   1.000
_cell.length_c   1.000
_cell.angle_alpha   90.00
_cell.angle_beta   90.00
_cell.angle_gamma   90.00
#
_symmetry.space_group_name_H-M   'P 1'
#
loop_
_entity.id
_entity.type
_entity.pdbx_description
1 polymer ?
#
loop_
_entity_poly.entity_id
_entity_poly.type
_entity_poly.pdbx_seq_one_letter_code
_entity_poly.pdbx_strand_id
1 'polypeptide(L)' 'MPTKIKLILIILLAVALRFWNINSLPSLNPDEAALGYNAYSLLLTGKDEHGQAWPIHFKSFGDYKPG' A
#
# COMPACT_ATOMS: atom_id res chain seq x y z
N MET A 1 25.75 -13.80 17.36
CA MET A 1 24.33 -14.20 17.47
C MET A 1 23.38 -13.16 18.11
N PRO A 2 23.75 -12.32 19.11
CA PRO A 2 22.78 -11.42 19.78
C PRO A 2 22.24 -10.30 18.87
N THR A 3 22.92 -9.98 17.77
CA THR A 3 22.53 -8.93 16.81
C THR A 3 21.24 -9.25 16.06
N LYS A 4 20.97 -10.53 15.76
CA LYS A 4 19.75 -10.95 15.04
C LYS A 4 18.50 -10.73 15.90
N ILE A 5 18.59 -11.06 17.19
CA ILE A 5 17.49 -10.87 18.15
C ILE A 5 17.17 -9.38 18.29
N LYS A 6 18.20 -8.52 18.42
CA LYS A 6 18.02 -7.07 18.44
C LYS A 6 17.32 -6.56 17.19
N LEU A 7 17.70 -7.04 16.00
CA LEU A 7 17.06 -6.64 14.75
C LEU A 7 15.58 -7.07 14.69
N ILE A 8 15.27 -8.30 15.11
CA ILE A 8 13.88 -8.79 15.19
C ILE A 8 13.05 -7.92 16.13
N LEU A 9 13.59 -7.58 17.32
CA LEU A 9 12.91 -6.71 18.28
C LEU A 9 12.65 -5.30 17.71
N ILE A 10 13.61 -4.74 16.96
CA ILE A 10 13.44 -3.44 16.30
C ILE A 10 12.33 -3.52 15.24
N ILE A 11 12.29 -4.58 14.43
CA ILE A 11 11.24 -4.77 13.41
C ILE A 11 9.88 -4.94 14.06
N LEU A 12 9.76 -5.76 15.11
CA LEU A 12 8.52 -5.95 15.84
C LEU A 12 8.01 -4.66 16.48
N LEU A 13 8.92 -3.88 17.09
CA LEU A 13 8.58 -2.58 17.64
C LEU A 13 8.11 -1.61 16.56
N ALA A 14 8.81 -1.54 15.42
CA ALA A 14 8.42 -0.70 14.29
C ALA A 14 7.04 -1.05 13.74
N VAL A 15 6.74 -2.34 13.58
CA VAL A 15 5.42 -2.84 13.17
C VAL A 15 4.38 -2.44 14.21
N ALA A 16 4.61 -2.72 15.50
CA ALA A 16 3.66 -2.38 16.56
C ALA A 16 3.32 -0.88 16.57
N LEU A 17 4.33 -0.01 16.49
CA LEU A 17 4.13 1.45 16.44
C LEU A 17 3.40 1.90 15.16
N ARG A 18 3.67 1.28 14.01
CA ARG A 18 3.00 1.61 12.73
C ARG A 18 1.51 1.26 12.73
N PHE A 19 1.13 0.15 13.38
CA PHE A 19 -0.23 -0.38 13.34
C PHE A 19 -1.08 -0.04 14.57
N TRP A 20 -0.49 0.41 15.68
CA TRP A 20 -1.19 0.66 16.95
C TRP A 20 -2.47 1.49 16.83
N ASN A 21 -2.51 2.45 15.89
CA ASN A 21 -3.66 3.33 15.71
C ASN A 21 -3.95 3.67 14.24
N ILE A 22 -3.73 2.71 13.34
CA ILE A 22 -3.87 2.94 11.90
C ILE A 22 -5.32 3.31 11.49
N ASN A 23 -6.30 2.89 12.29
CA ASN A 23 -7.72 3.16 12.02
C ASN A 23 -8.20 4.55 12.46
N SER A 24 -7.41 5.31 13.23
CA SER A 24 -7.78 6.67 13.64
C SER A 24 -7.01 7.77 12.89
N LEU A 25 -6.27 7.41 11.84
CA LEU A 25 -5.58 8.37 10.99
C LEU A 25 -6.60 9.18 10.17
N PRO A 26 -6.26 10.42 9.73
CA PRO A 26 -7.13 11.21 8.87
C PRO A 26 -7.48 10.46 7.58
N SER A 27 -8.55 10.89 6.92
CA SER A 27 -9.01 10.33 5.64
C SER A 27 -7.85 10.09 4.67
N LEU A 28 -7.89 8.96 3.94
CA LEU A 28 -6.92 8.64 2.89
C LEU A 28 -6.73 9.83 1.96
N ASN A 29 -5.48 10.10 1.61
CA ASN A 29 -5.23 11.04 0.53
C ASN A 29 -5.80 10.46 -0.80
N PRO A 30 -6.15 11.30 -1.79
CA PRO A 30 -6.71 10.81 -3.04
C PRO A 30 -5.84 9.77 -3.77
N ASP A 31 -4.51 9.86 -3.64
CA ASP A 31 -3.58 8.92 -4.27
C ASP A 31 -3.57 7.54 -3.59
N GLU A 32 -3.63 7.51 -2.26
CA GLU A 32 -3.76 6.31 -1.43
C GLU A 32 -5.11 5.64 -1.68
N ALA A 33 -6.18 6.42 -1.79
CA ALA A 33 -7.50 5.92 -2.14
C ALA A 33 -7.51 5.30 -3.55
N ALA A 34 -6.92 5.96 -4.54
CA ALA A 34 -6.82 5.45 -5.91
C ALA A 34 -5.98 4.15 -5.98
N LEU A 35 -4.85 4.08 -5.27
CA LEU A 35 -4.03 2.86 -5.19
C LEU A 35 -4.79 1.73 -4.48
N GLY A 36 -5.48 2.03 -3.38
CA GLY A 36 -6.30 1.07 -2.67
C GLY A 36 -7.44 0.51 -3.53
N TYR A 37 -8.10 1.38 -4.29
CA TYR A 37 -9.16 0.98 -5.23
C TYR A 37 -8.61 0.11 -6.35
N ASN A 38 -7.48 0.46 -6.95
CA ASN A 38 -6.84 -0.35 -7.99
C ASN A 38 -6.43 -1.73 -7.48
N ALA A 39 -5.85 -1.82 -6.27
CA ALA A 39 -5.52 -3.10 -5.64
C ALA A 39 -6.78 -3.96 -5.38
N TYR A 40 -7.86 -3.33 -4.91
CA TYR A 40 -9.15 -3.99 -4.69
C TYR A 40 -9.78 -4.48 -6.01
N SER A 41 -9.72 -3.66 -7.07
CA SER A 41 -10.22 -4.02 -8.40
C SER A 41 -9.43 -5.18 -9.00
N LEU A 42 -8.09 -5.19 -8.83
CA LEU A 42 -7.25 -6.30 -9.26
C LEU A 42 -7.59 -7.60 -8.52
N LEU A 43 -7.81 -7.53 -7.21
CA LEU A 43 -8.23 -8.68 -6.40
C LEU A 43 -9.54 -9.30 -6.92
N LEU A 44 -10.50 -8.46 -7.31
CA LEU A 44 -11.83 -8.92 -7.74
C LEU A 44 -11.93 -9.30 -9.21
N THR A 45 -11.30 -8.52 -10.08
CA THR A 45 -11.53 -8.57 -11.53
C THR A 45 -10.28 -8.89 -12.34
N GLY A 46 -9.10 -8.89 -11.69
CA GLY A 46 -7.81 -8.98 -12.36
C GLY A 46 -7.45 -7.73 -13.17
N LYS A 47 -8.19 -6.63 -13.02
CA LYS A 47 -7.99 -5.37 -13.76
C LYS A 47 -7.98 -4.16 -12.83
N ASP A 48 -7.24 -3.13 -13.21
CA ASP A 48 -7.24 -1.82 -12.56
C ASP A 48 -8.48 -0.99 -12.93
N GLU A 49 -8.57 0.25 -12.44
CA GLU A 49 -9.67 1.19 -12.69
C GLU A 49 -9.80 1.60 -14.18
N HIS A 50 -8.75 1.40 -14.97
CA HIS A 50 -8.73 1.67 -16.42
C HIS A 50 -8.96 0.40 -17.25
N GLY A 51 -9.23 -0.74 -16.61
CA GLY A 51 -9.46 -2.02 -17.28
C GLY A 51 -8.19 -2.75 -17.72
N GLN A 52 -7.01 -2.28 -17.31
CA GLN A 52 -5.74 -2.92 -17.61
C GLN A 52 -5.49 -4.10 -16.67
N ALA A 53 -5.17 -5.26 -17.22
CA ALA A 53 -4.84 -6.44 -16.44
C ALA A 53 -3.41 -6.35 -15.90
N TRP A 54 -3.25 -6.48 -14.58
CA TRP A 54 -1.96 -6.51 -13.88
C TRP A 54 -0.94 -5.46 -14.37
N PRO A 55 -1.28 -4.16 -14.31
CA PRO A 55 -0.38 -3.11 -14.74
C PRO A 55 0.88 -3.08 -13.86
N ILE A 56 2.04 -2.84 -14.48
CA ILE A 56 3.30 -2.60 -13.76
C ILE A 56 3.28 -1.21 -13.10
N HIS A 57 2.63 -0.23 -13.75
CA HIS A 57 2.42 1.12 -13.25
C HIS A 57 0.96 1.51 -13.37
N PHE A 58 0.36 1.98 -12.27
CA PHE A 58 -1.01 2.49 -12.29
C PHE A 58 -1.07 3.85 -12.98
N LYS A 59 -2.04 3.99 -13.87
CA LYS A 59 -2.38 5.27 -14.49
C LYS A 59 -3.16 6.14 -13.49
N SER A 60 -2.94 7.44 -13.51
CA SER A 60 -3.62 8.43 -12.68
C SER A 60 -3.80 9.74 -13.43
N PHE A 61 -5.02 10.29 -13.46
CA PHE A 61 -5.31 11.59 -14.11
C PHE A 61 -4.84 11.70 -15.58
N GLY A 62 -4.84 10.59 -16.33
CA GLY A 62 -4.41 10.60 -17.73
C GLY A 62 -2.91 10.41 -17.97
N ASP A 63 -2.10 10.44 -16.91
CA ASP A 63 -0.65 10.18 -16.93
C ASP A 63 -0.31 8.93 -16.10
N TYR A 64 0.92 8.42 -16.20
CA TYR A 64 1.37 7.32 -15.33
C TYR A 64 1.94 7.90 -14.03
N LYS A 65 1.53 7.35 -12.87
CA LYS A 65 2.17 7.73 -11.61
C LYS A 65 3.66 7.37 -11.72
N PRO A 66 4.58 8.33 -11.50
CA PRO A 66 6.00 8.02 -11.50
C PRO A 66 6.27 6.98 -10.40
N GLY A 67 7.10 5.99 -10.74
CA GLY A 67 7.55 4.96 -9.82
C GLY A 67 8.48 5.47 -8.74
#